data_AF-A0A9W9J4N4-F1
#
_entry.id   AF-A0A9W9J4N4-F1
#
_cell.length_a   1.000
_cell.length_b   1.000
_cell.length_c   1.000
_cell.angle_alpha   90.00
_cell.angle_beta   90.00
_cell.angle_gamma   90.00
#
_symmetry.space_group_name_H-M   'P 1'
#
loop_
_entity.id
_entity.type
_entity.pdbx_description
1 polymer ?
#
loop_
_entity_poly.entity_id
_entity_poly.type
_entity_poly.pdbx_seq_one_letter_code
_entity_poly.pdbx_strand_id
1 'polypeptide(L)'
;MTRDFRGADPLNKSYVENLIIKHTAKYPKRKEKGLEPIWQPAIPTHTMSQRSQSGFNCRDVFLPTELILNIADYLNHRDIRNMLLVFPRWRQMIPESYWRRRFVDDNYLDNDMFPAAYALDWQYVYLKTDMLLRPSLEWRNREHILRRLEATKERFLQRLEQKETKD
;
A
#
# COMPACT_ATOMS: atom_id res chain seq x y z
N MET A 1 20.13 3.13 -44.60
CA MET A 1 18.71 2.84 -44.27
C MET A 1 18.52 3.08 -42.78
N THR A 2 18.14 4.31 -42.41
CA THR A 2 17.91 4.72 -41.02
C THR A 2 16.43 4.53 -40.70
N ARG A 3 16.14 3.75 -39.65
CA ARG A 3 14.78 3.53 -39.14
C ARG A 3 14.35 4.80 -38.38
N ASP A 4 13.42 5.56 -38.96
CA ASP A 4 12.82 6.72 -38.31
C ASP A 4 11.92 6.26 -37.16
N PHE A 5 12.27 6.73 -35.96
CA PHE A 5 11.51 6.53 -34.73
C PHE A 5 10.21 7.35 -34.80
N ARG A 6 9.06 6.73 -35.09
CA ARG A 6 7.73 7.34 -34.94
C ARG A 6 7.23 7.18 -33.49
N GLY A 7 7.98 7.71 -32.54
CA GLY A 7 7.48 7.95 -31.19
C GLY A 7 7.05 9.40 -31.08
N ALA A 8 5.78 9.67 -30.78
CA ALA A 8 5.36 11.03 -30.47
C ALA A 8 6.07 11.46 -29.19
N ASP A 9 6.96 12.44 -29.28
CA ASP A 9 7.62 13.06 -28.14
C ASP A 9 6.54 13.66 -27.22
N PRO A 10 6.36 13.15 -25.98
CA PRO A 10 5.33 13.63 -25.05
C PRO A 10 5.57 15.07 -24.56
N LEU A 11 6.68 15.71 -24.95
CA LEU A 11 6.98 17.12 -24.69
C LEU A 11 6.84 18.01 -25.92
N ASN A 12 6.27 17.51 -27.03
CA ASN A 12 5.96 18.33 -28.19
C ASN A 12 4.90 19.39 -27.81
N LYS A 13 5.34 20.65 -27.69
CA LYS A 13 4.49 21.81 -27.33
C LYS A 13 3.20 21.90 -28.13
N SER A 14 3.25 21.56 -29.43
CA SER A 14 2.09 21.59 -30.31
C SER A 14 1.02 20.55 -29.93
N TYR A 15 1.43 19.38 -29.43
CA TYR A 15 0.49 18.34 -28.98
C TYR A 15 -0.22 18.77 -27.68
N VAL A 16 0.53 19.38 -26.76
CA VAL A 16 -0.01 19.87 -25.47
C VAL A 16 -0.99 21.02 -25.67
N GLU A 17 -0.68 21.99 -26.54
CA GLU A 17 -1.58 23.10 -26.87
C GLU A 17 -2.90 22.61 -27.49
N ASN A 18 -2.83 21.65 -28.42
CA ASN A 18 -4.02 21.07 -29.04
C ASN A 18 -4.91 20.32 -28.02
N LEU A 19 -4.31 19.65 -27.04
CA LEU A 19 -5.03 19.00 -25.94
C LEU A 19 -5.74 20.04 -25.05
N ILE A 20 -5.07 21.13 -24.71
CA ILE A 20 -5.65 22.21 -23.90
C ILE A 20 -6.85 22.82 -24.63
N ILE A 21 -6.71 23.18 -25.91
CA ILE A 21 -7.79 23.75 -26.73
C ILE A 21 -8.98 22.78 -26.83
N LYS A 22 -8.73 21.49 -27.04
CA LYS A 22 -9.78 20.46 -27.15
C LYS A 22 -10.56 20.31 -25.84
N HIS A 23 -9.90 20.42 -24.69
CA HIS A 23 -10.55 20.31 -23.40
C HIS A 23 -11.26 21.60 -22.98
N THR A 24 -10.69 22.78 -23.23
CA THR A 24 -11.34 24.06 -22.89
C THR A 24 -12.60 24.32 -23.71
N ALA A 25 -12.64 23.90 -24.98
CA ALA A 25 -13.84 24.00 -25.83
C ALA A 25 -14.99 23.04 -25.42
N LYS A 26 -14.69 21.98 -24.66
CA LYS A 26 -15.68 20.97 -24.25
C LYS A 26 -16.44 21.34 -22.98
N TYR A 27 -15.90 22.22 -22.15
CA TYR A 27 -16.52 22.64 -20.88
C TYR A 27 -17.74 23.58 -21.01
N PRO A 28 -17.77 24.60 -21.91
CA PRO A 28 -18.95 25.48 -21.99
C PRO A 28 -20.16 24.77 -22.62
N LYS A 29 -19.96 23.84 -23.57
CA LYS A 29 -21.06 23.11 -24.26
C LYS A 29 -21.84 22.14 -23.37
N ARG A 30 -21.36 21.83 -22.15
CA ARG A 30 -22.06 20.98 -21.19
C ARG A 30 -22.97 21.74 -20.22
N LYS A 31 -22.84 23.07 -20.12
CA LYS A 31 -23.71 23.92 -19.27
C LYS A 31 -25.00 24.36 -19.97
N GLU A 32 -25.05 24.36 -21.29
CA GLU A 32 -26.20 24.88 -22.05
C GLU A 32 -27.26 23.82 -22.44
N LYS A 33 -27.05 22.53 -22.10
CA LYS A 33 -28.06 21.47 -22.31
C LYS A 33 -28.64 20.96 -20.99
N GLY A 34 -28.87 21.86 -20.04
CA GLY A 34 -29.75 21.61 -18.91
C GLY A 34 -31.18 21.95 -19.32
N LEU A 35 -32.06 20.96 -19.31
CA LEU A 35 -33.51 21.15 -19.42
C LEU A 35 -33.98 22.14 -18.34
N GLU A 36 -34.76 23.15 -18.74
CA GLU A 36 -35.46 24.07 -17.84
C GLU A 36 -36.27 23.26 -16.79
N PRO A 37 -36.06 23.48 -15.48
CA PRO A 37 -36.80 22.75 -14.45
C PRO A 37 -38.25 23.25 -14.42
N ILE A 38 -39.20 22.33 -14.61
CA ILE A 38 -40.60 22.56 -14.29
C ILE A 38 -40.69 22.84 -12.79
N TRP A 39 -41.17 24.02 -12.40
CA TRP A 39 -41.36 24.38 -11.00
C TRP A 39 -42.34 23.41 -10.33
N GLN A 40 -41.84 22.63 -9.38
CA GLN A 40 -42.64 21.89 -8.41
C GLN A 40 -42.40 22.47 -7.02
N PRO A 41 -43.43 22.70 -6.19
CA PRO A 41 -43.22 23.11 -4.82
C PRO A 41 -42.46 22.03 -4.05
N ALA A 42 -41.32 22.41 -3.46
CA ALA A 42 -40.45 21.51 -2.74
C ALA A 42 -41.14 20.97 -1.48
N ILE A 43 -41.23 19.64 -1.38
CA ILE A 43 -41.63 18.96 -0.14
C ILE A 43 -40.55 19.26 0.90
N PRO A 44 -40.89 19.64 2.15
CA PRO A 44 -39.91 19.94 3.18
C PRO A 44 -39.13 18.66 3.50
N THR A 45 -37.94 18.53 2.90
CA THR A 45 -37.02 17.45 3.23
C THR A 45 -36.15 17.99 4.36
N HIS A 46 -36.22 17.34 5.52
CA HIS A 46 -35.41 17.71 6.69
C HIS A 46 -33.96 17.97 6.27
N THR A 47 -33.41 19.08 6.73
CA THR A 47 -31.99 19.39 6.57
C THR A 47 -31.19 18.32 7.32
N MET A 48 -30.79 17.27 6.62
CA MET A 48 -29.85 16.30 7.17
C MET A 48 -28.53 17.03 7.34
N SER A 49 -28.27 17.49 8.57
CA SER A 49 -26.93 17.80 9.02
C SER A 49 -26.07 16.59 8.68
N GLN A 50 -25.20 16.73 7.67
CA GLN A 50 -24.04 15.87 7.59
C GLN A 50 -23.34 16.06 8.93
N ARG A 51 -23.41 15.03 9.78
CA ARG A 51 -22.63 14.96 11.00
C ARG A 51 -21.21 15.29 10.56
N SER A 52 -20.67 16.43 11.00
CA SER A 52 -19.30 16.80 10.72
C SER A 52 -18.46 15.65 11.25
N GLN A 53 -17.98 14.80 10.33
CA GLN A 53 -16.89 13.91 10.67
C GLN A 53 -15.73 14.86 10.92
N SER A 54 -15.49 15.22 12.18
CA SER A 54 -14.19 15.75 12.56
C SER A 54 -13.19 14.78 11.94
N GLY A 55 -12.36 15.26 11.02
CA GLY A 55 -11.48 14.38 10.24
C GLY A 55 -10.74 13.46 11.19
N PHE A 56 -10.84 12.15 10.97
CA PHE A 56 -10.14 11.17 11.79
C PHE A 56 -8.65 11.47 11.72
N ASN A 57 -8.08 11.96 12.82
CA ASN A 57 -6.66 12.28 12.89
C ASN A 57 -5.91 11.05 13.39
N CYS A 58 -5.33 10.30 12.47
CA CYS A 58 -4.54 9.11 12.80
C CYS A 58 -3.37 9.39 13.76
N ARG A 59 -2.92 10.65 13.89
CA ARG A 59 -1.87 11.03 14.85
C ARG A 59 -2.32 10.96 16.31
N ASP A 60 -3.62 11.07 16.56
CA ASP A 60 -4.19 11.11 17.90
C ASP A 60 -4.67 9.72 18.37
N VAL A 61 -4.54 8.71 17.51
CA VAL A 61 -4.94 7.34 17.81
C VAL A 61 -3.90 6.68 18.72
N PHE A 62 -4.29 6.47 19.97
CA PHE A 62 -3.51 5.74 20.95
C PHE A 62 -4.12 4.35 21.17
N LEU A 63 -3.27 3.32 21.12
CA LEU A 63 -3.64 1.94 21.36
C LEU A 63 -2.56 1.31 22.26
N PRO A 64 -2.91 0.43 23.22
CA PRO A 64 -1.92 -0.35 23.95
C PRO A 64 -0.95 -1.07 23.02
N THR A 65 0.33 -1.09 23.40
CA THR A 65 1.40 -1.66 22.56
C THR A 65 1.10 -3.09 22.17
N GLU A 66 0.55 -3.89 23.08
CA GLU A 66 0.21 -5.30 22.85
C GLU A 66 -0.75 -5.47 21.67
N LEU A 67 -1.74 -4.59 21.55
CA LEU A 67 -2.68 -4.62 20.43
C LEU A 67 -2.03 -4.14 19.13
N ILE A 68 -1.12 -3.17 19.20
CA ILE A 68 -0.33 -2.74 18.02
C ILE A 68 0.51 -3.93 17.52
N LEU A 69 1.15 -4.68 18.42
CA LEU A 69 1.93 -5.86 18.06
C LEU A 69 1.05 -6.96 17.46
N ASN A 70 -0.11 -7.24 18.05
CA ASN A 70 -1.06 -8.22 17.49
C ASN A 70 -1.49 -7.83 16.08
N ILE A 71 -1.87 -6.57 15.86
CA ILE A 71 -2.21 -6.08 14.51
C ILE A 71 -1.02 -6.26 13.58
N ALA A 72 0.16 -5.83 14.02
CA ALA A 72 1.36 -5.89 13.22
C ALA A 72 1.70 -7.33 12.83
N ASP A 73 1.55 -8.33 13.71
CA ASP A 73 1.85 -9.75 13.44
C ASP A 73 1.04 -10.31 12.25
N TYR A 74 -0.15 -9.78 11.97
CA TYR A 74 -0.97 -10.20 10.81
C TYR A 74 -0.67 -9.45 9.50
N LEU A 75 0.18 -8.43 9.53
CA LEU A 75 0.49 -7.62 8.35
C LEU A 75 1.78 -8.10 7.67
N ASN A 76 1.83 -8.05 6.35
CA ASN A 76 3.09 -8.27 5.61
C ASN A 76 4.01 -7.03 5.71
N HIS A 77 5.26 -7.18 5.26
CA HIS A 77 6.27 -6.12 5.25
C HIS A 77 5.76 -4.77 4.72
N ARG A 78 5.04 -4.79 3.58
CA ARG A 78 4.53 -3.58 2.91
C ARG A 78 3.41 -2.93 3.72
N ASP A 79 2.51 -3.73 4.28
CA ASP A 79 1.34 -3.23 5.00
C ASP A 79 1.72 -2.66 6.36
N ILE A 80 2.71 -3.25 7.05
CA ILE A 80 3.29 -2.65 8.26
C ILE A 80 3.86 -1.27 7.96
N ARG A 81 4.61 -1.14 6.86
CA ARG A 81 5.18 0.14 6.47
C ARG A 81 4.09 1.18 6.20
N ASN A 82 3.00 0.79 5.54
CA ASN A 82 1.84 1.66 5.32
C ASN A 82 1.16 2.04 6.65
N MET A 83 0.94 1.07 7.53
CA MET A 83 0.37 1.29 8.86
C MET A 83 1.18 2.32 9.64
N LEU A 84 2.51 2.19 9.67
CA LEU A 84 3.39 3.13 10.37
C LEU A 84 3.47 4.51 9.73
N LEU A 85 3.21 4.63 8.42
CA LEU A 85 3.08 5.93 7.76
C LEU A 85 1.78 6.64 8.18
N VAL A 86 0.70 5.88 8.35
CA VAL A 86 -0.60 6.42 8.78
C VAL A 86 -0.62 6.73 10.27
N PHE A 87 -0.02 5.87 11.10
CA PHE A 87 0.04 5.98 12.56
C PHE A 87 1.49 6.20 13.04
N PRO A 88 2.05 7.41 12.88
CA PRO A 88 3.47 7.65 13.14
C PRO A 88 3.88 7.45 14.61
N ARG A 89 2.95 7.63 15.57
CA ARG A 89 3.23 7.38 16.99
C ARG A 89 3.52 5.92 17.29
N TRP A 90 2.85 5.00 16.59
CA TRP A 90 3.02 3.55 16.81
C TRP A 90 4.43 3.09 16.48
N ARG A 91 5.13 3.80 15.58
CA ARG A 91 6.52 3.53 15.25
C ARG A 91 7.43 3.52 16.48
N GLN A 92 7.19 4.42 17.43
CA GLN A 92 8.00 4.57 18.64
C GLN A 92 7.58 3.61 19.76
N MET A 93 6.38 3.02 19.65
CA MET A 93 5.83 2.13 20.69
C MET A 93 6.29 0.69 20.54
N ILE A 94 6.72 0.30 19.33
CA ILE A 94 7.13 -1.08 19.02
C ILE A 94 8.60 -1.27 19.41
N PRO A 95 8.93 -2.21 20.31
CA PRO A 95 10.29 -2.41 20.80
C PRO A 95 11.21 -3.04 19.75
N GLU A 96 12.52 -2.77 19.84
CA GLU A 96 13.53 -3.36 18.93
C GLU A 96 13.56 -4.88 18.94
N SER A 97 13.25 -5.51 20.07
CA SER A 97 13.16 -6.97 20.19
C SER A 97 12.10 -7.56 19.26
N TYR A 98 10.99 -6.86 19.06
CA TYR A 98 9.94 -7.25 18.13
C TYR A 98 10.44 -7.19 16.68
N TRP A 99 11.08 -6.09 16.30
CA TRP A 99 11.61 -5.91 14.94
C TRP A 99 12.69 -6.94 14.62
N ARG A 100 13.56 -7.26 15.58
CA ARG A 100 14.56 -8.31 15.45
C ARG A 100 13.91 -9.67 15.22
N ARG A 101 12.98 -10.07 16.11
CA ARG A 101 12.26 -11.35 16.00
C ARG A 101 11.62 -11.46 14.62
N ARG A 102 10.90 -10.43 14.23
CA ARG A 102 10.20 -10.39 12.95
C ARG A 102 11.14 -10.46 11.75
N PHE A 103 12.27 -9.76 11.80
CA PHE A 103 13.28 -9.83 10.74
C PHE A 103 13.82 -11.26 10.58
N VAL A 104 14.08 -11.96 11.69
CA VAL A 104 14.56 -13.34 11.66
C VAL A 104 13.47 -14.27 11.11
N ASP A 105 12.25 -14.18 11.66
CA ASP A 105 11.13 -15.06 11.33
C ASP A 105 10.66 -14.90 9.88
N ASP A 106 10.40 -13.66 9.43
CA ASP A 106 9.89 -13.38 8.07
C ASP A 106 10.89 -13.82 6.99
N ASN A 107 12.17 -13.87 7.34
CA ASN A 107 13.24 -14.24 6.42
C ASN A 107 13.76 -15.65 6.63
N TYR A 108 13.19 -16.46 7.54
CA TYR A 108 13.61 -17.83 7.86
C TYR A 108 15.11 -17.94 8.22
N LEU A 109 15.60 -17.03 9.05
CA LEU A 109 17.01 -16.95 9.44
C LEU A 109 17.27 -17.64 10.79
N ASP A 110 18.52 -18.01 11.04
CA ASP A 110 18.93 -18.56 12.33
C ASP A 110 19.17 -17.43 13.34
N ASN A 111 18.41 -17.47 14.44
CA ASN A 111 18.39 -16.42 15.45
C ASN A 111 19.77 -16.13 16.09
N ASP A 112 20.59 -17.16 16.27
CA ASP A 112 21.87 -17.09 16.97
C ASP A 112 22.97 -16.37 16.17
N MET A 113 22.77 -16.18 14.86
CA MET A 113 23.74 -15.52 13.99
C MET A 113 23.62 -13.99 14.00
N PHE A 114 22.60 -13.43 14.65
CA PHE A 114 22.29 -12.00 14.60
C PHE A 114 22.55 -11.29 15.93
N PRO A 115 23.06 -10.04 15.89
CA PRO A 115 23.30 -9.24 17.10
C PRO A 115 22.07 -9.15 18.00
N ALA A 116 22.27 -8.87 19.30
CA ALA A 116 21.16 -8.72 20.23
C ALA A 116 20.20 -7.57 19.86
N ALA A 117 18.99 -7.57 20.44
CA ALA A 117 17.96 -6.57 20.16
C ALA A 117 18.38 -5.12 20.45
N TYR A 118 19.30 -4.90 21.38
CA TYR A 118 19.80 -3.56 21.74
C TYR A 118 21.03 -3.12 20.92
N ALA A 119 21.60 -4.01 20.09
CA ALA A 119 22.86 -3.75 19.40
C ALA A 119 22.68 -3.01 18.06
N LEU A 120 21.48 -2.99 17.51
CA LEU A 120 21.13 -2.39 16.21
C LEU A 120 19.76 -1.73 16.28
N ASP A 121 19.55 -0.76 15.39
CA ASP A 121 18.21 -0.25 15.05
C ASP A 121 17.53 -1.28 14.14
N TRP A 122 16.92 -2.29 14.77
CA TRP A 122 16.22 -3.38 14.08
C TRP A 122 15.00 -2.89 13.35
N GLN A 123 14.34 -1.83 13.85
CA GLN A 123 13.27 -1.17 13.12
C GLN A 123 13.75 -0.66 11.75
N TYR A 124 14.87 0.06 11.71
CA TYR A 124 15.44 0.55 10.47
C TYR A 124 15.86 -0.59 9.55
N VAL A 125 16.59 -1.59 10.10
CA VAL A 125 17.02 -2.78 9.35
C VAL A 125 15.82 -3.45 8.69
N TYR A 126 14.78 -3.77 9.47
CA TYR A 126 13.58 -4.42 8.96
C TYR A 126 12.89 -3.57 7.89
N LEU A 127 12.56 -2.31 8.18
CA LEU A 127 11.82 -1.43 7.26
C LEU A 127 12.58 -1.04 5.99
N LYS A 128 13.91 -1.22 5.97
CA LYS A 128 14.78 -0.93 4.83
C LYS A 128 15.40 -2.18 4.22
N THR A 129 15.00 -3.38 4.66
CA THR A 129 15.52 -4.67 4.17
C THR A 129 15.60 -4.71 2.64
N ASP A 130 14.50 -4.40 1.96
CA ASP A 130 14.44 -4.41 0.48
C ASP A 130 15.46 -3.48 -0.17
N MET A 131 15.76 -2.33 0.44
CA MET A 131 16.72 -1.36 -0.08
C MET A 131 18.16 -1.78 0.26
N LEU A 132 18.40 -2.18 1.51
CA LEU A 132 19.71 -2.56 2.01
C LEU A 132 20.23 -3.81 1.33
N LEU A 133 19.34 -4.78 1.07
CA LEU A 133 19.70 -6.08 0.53
C LEU A 133 19.44 -6.19 -0.96
N ARG A 134 18.82 -5.18 -1.60
CA ARG A 134 18.63 -5.12 -3.06
C ARG A 134 19.92 -5.41 -3.84
N PRO A 135 21.10 -4.89 -3.47
CA PRO A 135 22.31 -5.13 -4.24
C PRO A 135 22.81 -6.58 -4.15
N SER A 136 22.45 -7.32 -3.10
CA SER A 136 22.91 -8.69 -2.88
C SER A 136 22.22 -9.67 -3.82
N LEU A 137 23.03 -10.40 -4.60
CA LEU A 137 22.54 -11.47 -5.48
C LEU A 137 21.95 -12.63 -4.66
N GLU A 138 22.61 -12.98 -3.56
CA GLU A 138 22.18 -14.06 -2.66
C GLU A 138 20.80 -13.76 -2.07
N TRP A 139 20.58 -12.51 -1.67
CA TRP A 139 19.30 -12.09 -1.13
C TRP A 139 18.18 -12.17 -2.16
N ARG A 140 18.42 -11.68 -3.38
CA ARG A 140 17.45 -11.80 -4.48
C ARG A 140 17.12 -13.25 -4.81
N ASN A 141 18.13 -14.12 -4.80
CA ASN A 141 17.92 -15.54 -5.03
C ASN A 141 17.08 -16.17 -3.92
N ARG A 142 17.38 -15.84 -2.65
CA ARG A 142 16.59 -16.28 -1.49
C ARG A 142 15.14 -15.82 -1.60
N GLU A 143 14.90 -14.53 -1.85
CA GLU A 143 13.57 -13.95 -2.02
C GLU A 143 12.81 -14.67 -3.16
N HIS A 144 13.49 -14.96 -4.27
CA HIS A 144 12.91 -15.70 -5.38
C HIS A 144 12.49 -17.13 -4.99
N ILE A 145 13.35 -17.86 -4.27
CA ILE A 145 13.06 -19.20 -3.79
C ILE A 145 11.87 -19.18 -2.82
N LEU A 146 11.87 -18.28 -1.83
CA LEU A 146 10.79 -18.17 -0.85
C LEU A 146 9.44 -17.89 -1.52
N ARG A 147 9.40 -16.94 -2.48
CA ARG A 147 8.18 -16.66 -3.25
C ARG A 147 7.67 -17.89 -4.02
N ARG A 148 8.56 -18.68 -4.62
CA ARG A 148 8.18 -19.91 -5.33
C ARG A 148 7.65 -20.99 -4.38
N LEU A 149 8.25 -21.11 -3.20
CA LEU A 149 7.81 -22.06 -2.18
C LEU A 149 6.42 -21.69 -1.67
N GLU A 150 6.18 -20.43 -1.33
CA GLU A 150 4.86 -19.97 -0.88
C GLU A 150 3.78 -20.22 -1.96
N ALA A 151 4.04 -19.85 -3.21
CA ALA A 151 3.11 -20.11 -4.32
C ALA A 151 2.89 -21.61 -4.59
N THR A 152 3.83 -22.47 -4.21
CA THR A 152 3.68 -23.93 -4.33
C THR A 152 2.83 -24.47 -3.18
N LYS A 153 3.07 -24.00 -1.96
CA LYS A 153 2.28 -24.30 -0.76
C LYS A 153 0.83 -23.89 -0.94
N GLU A 154 0.55 -22.67 -1.42
CA GLU A 154 -0.82 -22.21 -1.71
C GLU A 154 -1.54 -23.13 -2.70
N ARG A 155 -0.89 -23.51 -3.80
CA ARG A 155 -1.44 -24.44 -4.79
C ARG A 155 -1.69 -25.83 -4.22
N PHE A 156 -0.82 -26.30 -3.32
CA PHE A 156 -0.99 -27.57 -2.64
C PHE A 156 -2.20 -27.56 -1.70
N LEU A 157 -2.33 -26.51 -0.88
CA LEU A 157 -3.47 -26.33 0.04
C LEU A 157 -4.80 -26.24 -0.72
N GLN A 158 -4.86 -25.45 -1.81
CA GLN A 158 -6.05 -25.38 -2.66
C GLN A 158 -6.47 -26.73 -3.22
N ARG A 159 -5.52 -27.59 -3.58
CA ARG A 159 -5.82 -28.95 -4.08
C ARG A 159 -6.33 -29.88 -2.99
N LEU A 160 -5.85 -29.73 -1.75
CA LEU A 160 -6.35 -30.49 -0.60
C LEU A 160 -7.81 -30.12 -0.29
N GLU A 161 -8.12 -28.82 -0.21
CA GLU A 161 -9.47 -28.33 0.04
C GLU A 161 -10.47 -28.79 -1.04
N GLN A 162 -10.04 -28.82 -2.31
CA GLN A 162 -10.84 -29.33 -3.42
C GLN A 162 -11.07 -30.85 -3.39
N LYS A 163 -10.21 -31.59 -2.67
CA LYS A 163 -10.36 -33.04 -2.51
C LYS A 163 -11.31 -33.35 -1.35
N GLU A 164 -11.20 -32.65 -0.23
CA GLU A 164 -12.09 -32.79 0.93
C GLU A 164 -13.54 -32.36 0.66
N THR A 165 -13.76 -31.46 -0.31
CA THR A 165 -15.12 -31.01 -0.69
C THR A 165 -15.80 -31.91 -1.74
N LYS A 166 -15.09 -32.94 -2.25
CA LYS A 166 -15.62 -33.89 -3.24
C LYS A 166 -15.96 -35.26 -2.66
N ASP A 167 -15.55 -35.53 -1.42
CA ASP A 167 -15.94 -36.69 -0.62
C ASP A 167 -17.10 -36.30 0.32
#